data_AF-A0A7X6XJ96-F1
#
_entry.id   AF-A0A7X6XJ96-F1
#
_cell.length_a   1.000
_cell.length_b   1.000
_cell.length_c   1.000
_cell.angle_alpha   90.00
_cell.angle_beta   90.00
_cell.angle_gamma   90.00
#
_symmetry.space_group_name_H-M   'P 1'
#
loop_
_entity.id
_entity.type
_entity.pdbx_description
1 polymer ?
#
loop_
_entity_poly.entity_id
_entity_poly.type
_entity_poly.pdbx_seq_one_letter_code
_entity_poly.pdbx_strand_id
1 'polypeptide(L)'
;MKKTNLFLLFIFFASITFAKEVKPVKNVILMIPDGTSIGVYSSARWYKVYNNMGDALHVDPYFTGTVSTFSSNAPIGDSAPTTSCYMTGIPSRSGYISTYPVHDPGNDLYPIDSTMAYQPLATI
;
A
#
# COMPACT_ATOMS: atom_id res chain seq x y z
N MET A 1 -38.37 -10.96 -9.05
CA MET A 1 -37.60 -12.08 -8.45
C MET A 1 -36.81 -12.89 -9.49
N LYS A 2 -37.43 -13.57 -10.46
CA LYS A 2 -36.70 -14.40 -11.46
C LYS A 2 -35.69 -13.62 -12.32
N LYS A 3 -36.04 -12.42 -12.80
CA LYS A 3 -35.13 -11.57 -13.62
C LYS A 3 -33.93 -11.02 -12.82
N THR A 4 -34.15 -10.69 -11.55
CA THR A 4 -33.10 -10.21 -10.63
C THR A 4 -32.09 -11.32 -10.32
N ASN A 5 -32.56 -12.56 -10.10
CA ASN A 5 -31.69 -13.72 -9.89
C ASN A 5 -30.87 -14.06 -11.13
N LEU A 6 -31.45 -13.94 -12.33
CA LEU A 6 -30.73 -14.16 -13.58
C LEU A 6 -29.64 -13.09 -13.82
N PHE A 7 -29.92 -11.84 -13.46
CA PHE A 7 -28.94 -10.75 -13.54
C PHE A 7 -27.78 -10.92 -12.55
N LEU A 8 -28.07 -11.30 -11.30
CA LEU A 8 -27.04 -11.63 -10.31
C LEU A 8 -26.18 -12.83 -10.74
N LEU A 9 -26.79 -13.85 -11.33
CA LEU A 9 -26.07 -15.00 -11.87
C LEU A 9 -25.15 -14.58 -13.04
N PHE A 10 -25.60 -13.66 -13.89
CA PHE A 10 -24.81 -13.13 -14.99
C PHE A 10 -23.62 -12.29 -14.51
N ILE A 11 -23.80 -11.44 -13.48
CA ILE A 11 -22.71 -10.70 -12.84
C ILE A 11 -21.69 -11.67 -12.25
N PHE A 12 -22.15 -12.69 -11.51
CA PHE A 12 -21.28 -13.68 -10.91
C PHE A 12 -20.48 -14.47 -11.96
N PHE A 13 -21.13 -14.88 -13.06
CA PHE A 13 -20.45 -15.54 -14.18
C PHE A 13 -19.40 -14.62 -14.82
N ALA A 14 -19.73 -13.35 -15.06
CA ALA A 14 -18.78 -12.38 -15.59
C ALA A 14 -17.56 -12.20 -14.66
N SER A 15 -17.77 -12.10 -13.34
CA SER A 15 -16.67 -11.99 -12.37
C SER A 15 -15.71 -13.18 -12.43
N ILE A 16 -16.22 -14.39 -12.65
CA ILE A 16 -15.38 -15.60 -12.80
C ILE A 16 -14.61 -15.56 -14.12
N THR A 17 -15.24 -15.15 -15.23
CA THR A 17 -14.57 -15.09 -16.54
C THR A 17 -13.46 -14.04 -16.60
N PHE A 18 -13.57 -12.97 -15.80
CA PHE A 18 -12.53 -11.93 -15.67
C PHE A 18 -11.47 -12.27 -14.60
N ALA A 19 -11.62 -13.36 -13.86
CA ALA A 19 -10.62 -13.80 -12.89
C ALA A 19 -9.38 -14.32 -13.65
N LYS A 20 -8.36 -13.47 -13.77
CA LYS A 20 -7.10 -13.82 -14.41
C LYS A 20 -6.32 -14.80 -13.51
N GLU A 21 -5.86 -15.90 -14.09
CA GLU A 21 -4.99 -16.85 -13.40
C GLU A 21 -3.71 -16.16 -12.89
N VAL A 22 -3.39 -16.35 -11.61
CA VAL A 22 -2.18 -15.79 -10.99
C VAL A 22 -0.98 -16.57 -11.48
N LYS A 23 -0.15 -15.94 -12.30
CA LYS A 23 1.09 -16.54 -12.81
C LYS A 23 2.24 -16.32 -11.82
N PRO A 24 3.16 -17.29 -11.68
CA PRO A 24 4.38 -17.08 -10.90
C PRO A 24 5.16 -15.85 -11.38
N VAL A 25 5.54 -14.99 -10.45
CA VAL A 25 6.35 -13.78 -10.72
C VAL A 25 7.82 -14.11 -10.45
N LYS A 26 8.67 -13.97 -11.47
CA LYS A 26 10.11 -14.26 -11.35
C LYS A 26 10.89 -13.14 -10.66
N ASN A 27 10.55 -11.88 -10.95
CA ASN A 27 11.28 -10.70 -10.46
C ASN A 27 10.29 -9.63 -10.01
N VAL A 28 10.65 -8.91 -8.95
CA VAL A 28 9.90 -7.75 -8.44
C VAL A 28 10.82 -6.53 -8.45
N ILE A 29 10.34 -5.42 -9.00
CA ILE A 29 10.98 -4.11 -8.89
C ILE A 29 10.01 -3.21 -8.15
N LEU A 30 10.37 -2.82 -6.93
CA LEU A 30 9.56 -1.92 -6.11
C LEU A 30 10.14 -0.51 -6.17
N MET A 31 9.32 0.46 -6.57
CA MET A 31 9.69 1.88 -6.58
C MET A 31 8.90 2.60 -5.49
N ILE A 32 9.60 3.14 -4.49
CA ILE A 32 9.00 3.89 -3.39
C ILE A 32 9.37 5.37 -3.54
N PRO A 33 8.43 6.23 -3.93
CA PRO A 33 8.64 7.66 -3.95
C PRO A 33 8.29 8.25 -2.57
N ASP A 34 9.30 8.56 -1.76
CA ASP A 34 9.12 9.08 -0.40
C ASP A 34 8.31 10.39 -0.41
N GLY A 35 7.40 10.55 0.57
CA GLY A 35 6.55 11.72 0.74
C GLY A 35 5.61 12.05 -0.43
N THR A 36 5.45 11.16 -1.41
CA THR A 36 4.76 11.48 -2.67
C THR A 36 3.27 11.19 -2.59
N SER A 37 2.52 12.16 -2.07
CA SER A 37 1.05 12.11 -2.04
C SER A 37 0.42 12.27 -3.43
N ILE A 38 -0.89 12.01 -3.53
CA ILE A 38 -1.66 12.27 -4.76
C ILE A 38 -1.55 13.75 -5.19
N GLY A 39 -1.48 14.67 -4.22
CA GLY A 39 -1.27 16.09 -4.48
C GLY A 39 0.07 16.35 -5.18
N VAL A 40 1.15 15.68 -4.75
CA VAL A 40 2.48 15.80 -5.37
C VAL A 40 2.45 15.32 -6.82
N TYR A 41 1.79 14.20 -7.12
CA TYR A 41 1.63 13.74 -8.51
C TYR A 41 0.86 14.74 -9.37
N SER A 42 -0.22 15.32 -8.85
CA SER A 42 -0.98 16.37 -9.55
C SER A 42 -0.14 17.61 -9.82
N SER A 43 0.64 18.07 -8.83
CA SER A 43 1.58 19.18 -9.00
C SER A 43 2.66 18.86 -10.03
N ALA A 44 3.20 17.64 -10.05
CA ALA A 44 4.20 17.22 -11.03
C ALA A 44 3.65 17.19 -12.47
N ARG A 45 2.39 16.78 -12.67
CA ARG A 45 1.73 16.88 -13.99
C ARG A 45 1.64 18.32 -14.45
N TRP A 46 1.15 19.22 -13.60
CA TRP A 46 1.03 20.64 -13.95
C TRP A 46 2.38 21.29 -14.21
N TYR A 47 3.40 20.93 -13.44
CA TYR A 47 4.76 21.37 -13.70
C TYR A 47 5.19 20.99 -15.12
N LYS A 48 4.98 19.75 -15.56
CA LYS A 48 5.31 19.35 -16.95
C LYS A 48 4.53 20.15 -17.98
N VAL A 49 3.23 20.36 -17.77
CA VAL A 49 2.36 21.13 -18.69
C VAL A 49 2.86 22.56 -18.85
N TYR A 50 3.11 23.27 -17.74
CA TYR A 50 3.58 24.67 -17.79
C TYR A 50 4.99 24.84 -18.34
N ASN A 51 5.78 23.76 -18.38
CA ASN A 51 7.13 23.75 -18.94
C ASN A 51 7.20 23.10 -20.34
N ASN A 52 6.07 22.86 -21.01
CA ASN A 52 6.00 22.22 -22.35
C ASN A 52 6.69 20.84 -22.41
N MET A 53 6.62 20.06 -21.33
CA MET A 53 7.26 18.73 -21.20
C MET A 53 6.28 17.55 -21.41
N GLY A 54 5.06 17.84 -21.88
CA GLY A 54 3.94 16.90 -21.96
C GLY A 54 2.99 16.96 -20.77
N ASP A 55 1.96 16.13 -20.79
CA ASP A 55 0.77 16.22 -19.93
C ASP A 55 0.55 15.02 -18.98
N ALA A 56 1.31 13.94 -19.16
CA ALA A 56 1.22 12.73 -18.34
C ALA A 56 2.54 12.39 -17.61
N LEU A 57 2.44 11.67 -16.49
CA LEU A 57 3.55 11.02 -15.81
C LEU A 57 3.65 9.55 -16.23
N HIS A 58 4.86 8.98 -16.20
CA HIS A 58 5.06 7.55 -16.51
C HIS A 58 4.35 6.61 -15.53
N VAL A 59 4.01 7.10 -14.33
CA VAL A 59 3.27 6.32 -13.32
C VAL A 59 1.75 6.29 -13.60
N ASP A 60 1.23 7.20 -14.41
CA ASP A 60 -0.23 7.37 -14.61
C ASP A 60 -0.94 6.10 -15.07
N PRO A 61 -0.39 5.29 -16.01
CA PRO A 61 -1.04 4.03 -16.43
C PRO A 61 -1.09 2.96 -15.34
N TYR A 62 -0.31 3.10 -14.26
CA TYR A 62 -0.18 2.12 -13.18
C TYR A 62 -0.93 2.53 -11.92
N PHE A 63 -1.61 3.68 -11.91
CA PHE A 63 -2.33 4.16 -10.74
C PHE A 63 -3.66 3.42 -10.59
N THR A 64 -3.73 2.46 -9.67
CA THR A 64 -4.91 1.59 -9.49
C THR A 64 -5.66 1.78 -8.17
N GLY A 65 -5.08 2.50 -7.20
CA GLY A 65 -5.70 2.67 -5.89
C GLY A 65 -4.80 3.38 -4.88
N THR A 66 -5.24 3.41 -3.62
CA THR A 66 -4.52 4.00 -2.49
C THR A 66 -4.20 2.95 -1.43
N VAL A 67 -3.24 3.26 -0.56
CA VAL A 67 -2.86 2.43 0.59
C VAL A 67 -2.92 3.25 1.88
N SER A 68 -3.28 2.63 2.98
CA SER A 68 -3.26 3.25 4.31
C SER A 68 -1.84 3.23 4.86
N THR A 69 -1.34 4.40 5.26
CA THR A 69 0.02 4.57 5.79
C THR A 69 -0.07 5.06 7.23
N PHE A 70 0.05 4.13 8.16
CA PHE A 70 0.04 4.39 9.61
C PHE A 70 1.18 3.62 10.27
N SER A 71 1.64 4.11 11.42
CA SER A 71 2.52 3.36 12.31
C SER A 71 1.68 2.52 13.26
N SER A 72 2.27 1.51 13.89
CA SER A 72 1.54 0.62 14.80
C SER A 72 0.81 1.36 15.92
N ASN A 73 1.30 2.53 16.34
CA ASN A 73 0.77 3.34 17.44
C ASN A 73 0.49 4.81 17.07
N ALA A 74 0.48 5.18 15.77
CA ALA A 74 0.25 6.55 15.34
C ALA A 74 -0.36 6.64 13.94
N PRO A 75 -1.29 7.57 13.69
CA PRO A 75 -1.98 7.67 12.41
C PRO A 75 -1.10 8.20 11.27
N ILE A 76 0.03 8.84 11.59
CA ILE A 76 1.00 9.37 10.62
C ILE A 76 2.34 8.69 10.90
N GLY A 77 2.86 7.96 9.91
CA GLY A 77 4.18 7.33 9.99
C GLY A 77 5.28 8.16 9.32
N ASP A 78 6.51 8.01 9.81
CA ASP A 78 7.73 8.44 9.12
C ASP A 78 8.25 7.35 8.16
N SER A 79 9.37 7.61 7.48
CA SER A 79 9.90 6.72 6.45
C SER A 79 10.35 5.36 7.02
N ALA A 80 10.79 5.29 8.28
CA ALA A 80 11.31 4.05 8.89
C ALA A 80 10.22 2.96 9.10
N PRO A 81 9.12 3.19 9.86
CA PRO A 81 8.09 2.17 10.06
C PRO A 81 7.30 1.86 8.79
N THR A 82 7.08 2.86 7.92
CA THR A 82 6.31 2.66 6.68
C THR A 82 7.10 1.79 5.69
N THR A 83 8.39 2.05 5.51
CA THR A 83 9.27 1.19 4.70
C THR A 83 9.41 -0.19 5.32
N SER A 84 9.58 -0.28 6.64
CA SER A 84 9.64 -1.56 7.34
C SER A 84 8.38 -2.39 7.11
N CYS A 85 7.20 -1.75 7.12
CA CYS A 85 5.94 -2.44 6.83
C CYS A 85 5.89 -2.98 5.38
N TYR A 86 6.39 -2.24 4.39
CA TYR A 86 6.47 -2.73 3.01
C TYR A 86 7.38 -3.97 2.87
N MET A 87 8.43 -4.06 3.68
CA MET A 87 9.43 -5.14 3.58
C MET A 87 9.13 -6.35 4.47
N THR A 88 8.45 -6.13 5.60
CA THR A 88 8.22 -7.15 6.63
C THR A 88 6.75 -7.56 6.77
N GLY A 89 5.83 -6.74 6.26
CA GLY A 89 4.39 -6.92 6.44
C GLY A 89 3.86 -6.51 7.81
N ILE A 90 4.69 -6.00 8.71
CA ILE A 90 4.31 -5.61 10.08
C ILE A 90 4.39 -4.09 10.24
N PRO A 91 3.28 -3.40 10.58
CA PRO A 91 3.33 -2.00 11.00
C PRO A 91 4.25 -1.84 12.22
N SER A 92 5.18 -0.88 12.17
CA SER A 92 6.14 -0.63 13.25
C SER A 92 5.99 0.77 13.84
N ARG A 93 6.87 1.16 14.77
CA ARG A 93 6.86 2.46 15.44
C ARG A 93 7.81 3.45 14.79
N SER A 94 7.61 4.73 15.07
CA SER A 94 8.47 5.77 14.51
C SER A 94 9.95 5.53 14.84
N GLY A 95 10.81 5.68 13.83
CA GLY A 95 12.24 5.40 13.91
C GLY A 95 12.66 3.92 13.94
N TYR A 96 11.72 2.97 13.97
CA TYR A 96 12.06 1.54 14.01
C TYR A 96 12.27 1.02 12.59
N ILE A 97 13.36 0.27 12.39
CA ILE A 97 13.73 -0.31 11.10
C ILE A 97 13.70 -1.83 11.24
N SER A 98 12.82 -2.50 10.50
CA SER A 98 12.68 -3.96 10.41
C SER A 98 12.75 -4.67 11.77
N THR A 99 12.10 -4.07 12.78
CA THR A 99 12.10 -4.55 14.16
C THR A 99 10.67 -4.55 14.66
N TYR A 100 10.29 -5.63 15.35
CA TYR A 100 8.95 -5.77 15.89
C TYR A 100 8.70 -4.70 16.98
N PRO A 101 7.60 -3.95 16.89
CA PRO A 101 7.34 -2.83 17.78
C PRO A 101 7.06 -3.30 19.21
N VAL A 102 7.35 -2.44 20.19
CA VAL A 102 6.87 -2.66 21.56
C VAL A 102 5.40 -2.26 21.68
N HIS A 103 4.64 -3.06 22.42
CA HIS A 103 3.25 -2.77 22.76
C HIS A 103 3.14 -1.41 23.48
N ASP A 104 2.21 -0.57 23.03
CA ASP A 104 1.95 0.79 23.52
C ASP A 104 0.49 0.89 24.00
N PRO A 105 0.22 0.51 25.27
CA PRO A 105 -1.14 0.46 25.79
C PRO A 105 -1.87 1.79 25.64
N GLY A 106 -2.99 1.77 24.93
CA GLY A 106 -3.85 2.94 24.69
C GLY A 106 -3.52 3.76 23.44
N ASN A 107 -2.37 3.51 22.80
CA ASN A 107 -1.97 4.17 21.54
C ASN A 107 -1.92 3.20 20.36
N ASP A 108 -1.80 1.89 20.60
CA ASP A 108 -1.75 0.89 19.55
C ASP A 108 -3.00 0.94 18.65
N LEU A 109 -2.76 1.19 17.36
CA LEU A 109 -3.73 1.15 16.26
C LEU A 109 -3.72 -0.20 15.55
N TYR A 110 -2.70 -1.03 15.82
CA TYR A 110 -2.52 -2.37 15.30
C TYR A 110 -2.27 -3.35 16.45
N PRO A 111 -2.80 -4.60 16.41
CA PRO A 111 -2.52 -5.58 17.46
C PRO A 111 -1.02 -5.91 17.56
N ILE A 112 -0.43 -5.75 18.75
CA ILE A 112 0.99 -6.01 19.00
C ILE A 112 1.15 -7.19 19.98
N ASP A 113 1.97 -8.17 19.60
CA ASP A 113 2.43 -9.23 20.50
C ASP A 113 3.63 -8.73 21.32
N SER A 114 3.39 -8.47 22.60
CA SER A 114 4.42 -7.97 23.52
C SER A 114 5.59 -8.94 23.72
N THR A 115 5.41 -10.24 23.44
CA THR A 115 6.48 -11.24 23.57
C THR A 115 7.51 -11.17 22.44
N MET A 116 7.16 -10.51 21.33
CA MET A 116 8.01 -10.32 20.17
C MET A 116 8.78 -8.99 20.18
N ALA A 117 8.62 -8.18 21.22
CA ALA A 117 9.25 -6.87 21.33
C ALA A 117 10.75 -6.88 20.97
N TYR A 118 11.16 -5.95 20.09
CA TYR A 118 12.53 -5.77 19.61
C TYR A 118 13.12 -6.91 18.77
N GLN A 119 12.32 -7.93 18.43
CA GLN A 119 12.80 -8.98 17.55
C GLN A 119 13.05 -8.42 16.14
N PRO A 120 14.19 -8.75 15.50
CA PRO A 120 14.41 -8.42 14.11
C PRO A 120 13.40 -9.17 13.23
N LEU A 121 12.88 -8.48 12.22
CA LEU A 121 11.93 -9.04 11.26
C LEU A 121 12.62 -9.36 9.94
N ALA A 122 12.23 -10.48 9.35
CA ALA A 122 12.69 -10.84 8.02
C ALA A 122 12.16 -9.84 6.99
N THR A 123 13.05 -9.39 6.11
CA THR A 123 12.74 -8.53 4.97
C THR A 123 12.79 -9.33 3.68
N ILE A 124 11.98 -8.94 2.69
CA ILE A 124 12.11 -9.41 1.31
C ILE A 124 13.22 -8.68 0.53
#